data_AF-A0AA47JN13-F1
#
_entry.id   AF-A0AA47JN13-F1
#
_cell.length_a   1.000
_cell.length_b   1.000
_cell.length_c   1.000
_cell.angle_alpha   90.00
_cell.angle_beta   90.00
_cell.angle_gamma   90.00
#
_symmetry.space_group_name_H-M   'P 1'
#
loop_
_entity.id
_entity.type
_entity.pdbx_description
1 polymer ?
#
loop_
_entity_poly.entity_id
_entity_poly.type
_entity_poly.pdbx_seq_one_letter_code
_entity_poly.pdbx_strand_id
1 'polypeptide(L)'
;MNTYGVAIFNDEKKPRSGFSCVDGKVKEFSSYSDLEMSTIWVTNIQHSIFQKEALYKVPNLRSSQYLRLSLQQIMRELNVKKDIEGIQHLAKLVQSIAADLQGKFELNPDYLRYRLGGEIPQYLESQGFLPSELLNISELADASAKAALNDAYQSFQGTVKSANGKIYHYTLPRVAHFEYLMNQNFPLDNNWEEFTFSSDGPIVAGYKNKVLLPDTEKVIIGLKNLHKNTAAILNIKVKSIDPKRAQSFTFGIEGVKSTTRIWAALPEVIDILRYCEVEILGGLKTNAGKLDVRPEIDLSKNRYSYSKGVVSENIWCALADKVHLGSQKQATGLGVYLRAYDRIICSKLAEAFMKAGFVGGGFGVGAARVWLSSQDVKKANIIAEKFGAMPDIGV
;
A
#
# COMPACT_ATOMS: atom_id res chain seq x y z
N MET A 1 28.04 -11.58 2.25
CA MET A 1 26.97 -10.56 2.39
C MET A 1 27.39 -9.39 1.54
N ASN A 2 26.57 -8.97 0.58
CA ASN A 2 26.87 -7.72 -0.11
C ASN A 2 26.61 -6.55 0.84
N THR A 3 27.49 -5.58 0.78
CA THR A 3 27.31 -4.34 1.53
C THR A 3 26.27 -3.49 0.80
N TYR A 4 25.41 -2.81 1.56
CA TYR A 4 24.42 -1.89 1.03
C TYR A 4 24.86 -0.46 1.29
N GLY A 5 24.79 0.36 0.25
CA GLY A 5 25.11 1.78 0.29
C GLY A 5 24.05 2.63 -0.37
N VAL A 6 24.23 3.95 -0.28
CA VAL A 6 23.43 4.92 -1.03
C VAL A 6 24.31 5.66 -2.02
N ALA A 7 23.78 5.92 -3.21
CA ALA A 7 24.40 6.79 -4.21
C ALA A 7 23.41 7.91 -4.57
N ILE A 8 23.72 9.11 -4.12
CA ILE A 8 22.91 10.31 -4.31
C ILE A 8 23.48 11.11 -5.47
N PHE A 9 22.80 11.07 -6.59
CA PHE A 9 23.15 11.82 -7.79
C PHE A 9 22.76 13.30 -7.63
N ASN A 10 23.63 14.17 -8.15
CA ASN A 10 23.41 15.62 -8.12
C ASN A 10 22.27 16.03 -9.05
N ASP A 11 22.22 15.46 -10.26
CA ASP A 11 21.12 15.58 -11.22
C ASP A 11 20.45 14.22 -11.44
N GLU A 12 19.23 14.06 -10.92
CA GLU A 12 18.45 12.83 -11.06
C GLU A 12 17.99 12.55 -12.49
N LYS A 13 17.93 13.57 -13.36
CA LYS A 13 17.50 13.44 -14.76
C LYS A 13 18.66 13.07 -15.68
N LYS A 14 19.89 13.39 -15.26
CA LYS A 14 21.15 13.07 -15.97
C LYS A 14 22.16 12.54 -14.95
N PRO A 15 21.96 11.31 -14.45
CA PRO A 15 22.75 10.75 -13.36
C PRO A 15 24.19 10.45 -13.79
N ARG A 16 25.09 11.42 -13.57
CA ARG A 16 26.53 11.31 -13.88
C ARG A 16 27.36 11.21 -12.60
N SER A 17 27.35 12.28 -11.81
CA SER A 17 28.14 12.43 -10.59
C SER A 17 27.27 12.62 -9.35
N GLY A 18 27.88 12.45 -8.19
CA GLY A 18 27.20 12.58 -6.92
C GLY A 18 28.05 12.15 -5.73
N PHE A 19 27.36 11.79 -4.65
CA PHE A 19 27.98 11.31 -3.43
C PHE A 19 27.53 9.88 -3.16
N SER A 20 28.48 9.01 -2.84
CA SER A 20 28.21 7.65 -2.39
C SER A 20 28.54 7.52 -0.92
N CYS A 21 27.81 6.66 -0.20
CA CYS A 21 28.16 6.31 1.16
C CYS A 21 27.89 4.84 1.44
N VAL A 22 28.91 4.18 1.98
CA VAL A 22 28.91 2.80 2.45
C VAL A 22 29.78 2.74 3.71
N ASP A 23 29.36 1.97 4.72
CA ASP A 23 30.06 1.87 6.02
C ASP A 23 30.38 3.23 6.67
N GLY A 24 29.51 4.23 6.46
CA GLY A 24 29.68 5.60 6.96
C GLY A 24 30.74 6.43 6.24
N LYS A 25 31.41 5.91 5.20
CA LYS A 25 32.41 6.64 4.42
C LYS A 25 31.74 7.30 3.21
N VAL A 26 31.69 8.62 3.22
CA VAL A 26 31.19 9.41 2.09
C VAL A 26 32.31 9.66 1.09
N LYS A 27 32.05 9.40 -0.19
CA LYS A 27 32.96 9.69 -1.30
C LYS A 27 32.20 10.44 -2.40
N GLU A 28 32.87 11.40 -3.04
CA GLU A 28 32.37 11.95 -4.30
C GLU A 28 32.71 10.98 -5.44
N PHE A 29 31.82 10.87 -6.42
CA PHE A 29 32.06 10.10 -7.64
C PHE A 29 31.71 10.93 -8.88
N SER A 30 32.45 10.75 -9.96
CA SER A 30 32.25 11.46 -11.23
C SER A 30 31.41 10.66 -12.23
N SER A 31 31.40 9.33 -12.07
CA SER A 31 30.61 8.38 -12.85
C SER A 31 30.07 7.27 -11.95
N TYR A 32 28.94 6.66 -12.33
CA TYR A 32 28.45 5.45 -11.64
C TYR A 32 29.44 4.28 -11.76
N SER A 33 30.36 4.29 -12.73
CA SER A 33 31.43 3.30 -12.87
C SER A 33 32.48 3.40 -11.75
N ASP A 34 32.55 4.52 -11.04
CA ASP A 34 33.47 4.72 -9.90
C ASP A 34 32.94 4.04 -8.62
N LEU A 35 31.70 3.55 -8.64
CA LEU A 35 31.05 2.90 -7.51
C LEU A 35 31.55 1.46 -7.33
N GLU A 36 31.84 1.09 -6.09
CA GLU A 36 32.36 -0.24 -5.76
C GLU A 36 31.39 -1.36 -6.17
N MET A 37 31.88 -2.32 -6.96
CA MET A 37 31.08 -3.41 -7.53
C MET A 37 30.52 -4.40 -6.50
N SER A 38 31.18 -4.54 -5.35
CA SER A 38 30.76 -5.38 -4.23
C SER A 38 29.63 -4.77 -3.39
N THR A 39 29.26 -3.52 -3.64
CA THR A 39 28.21 -2.81 -2.90
C THR A 39 26.97 -2.65 -3.76
N ILE A 40 25.80 -2.96 -3.20
CA ILE A 40 24.51 -2.63 -3.82
C ILE A 40 24.15 -1.19 -3.45
N TRP A 41 23.99 -0.35 -4.46
CA TRP A 41 23.74 1.08 -4.33
C TRP A 41 22.27 1.41 -4.55
N VAL A 42 21.59 1.84 -3.48
CA VAL A 42 20.26 2.43 -3.58
C VAL A 42 20.38 3.89 -3.99
N THR A 43 19.68 4.27 -5.06
CA THR A 43 19.84 5.59 -5.67
C THR A 43 18.61 6.48 -5.47
N ASN A 44 18.80 7.79 -5.62
CA ASN A 44 17.71 8.77 -5.69
C ASN A 44 17.08 8.88 -7.10
N ILE A 45 17.49 8.05 -8.07
CA ILE A 45 17.05 8.12 -9.47
C ILE A 45 15.67 7.49 -9.63
N GLN A 46 14.73 8.26 -10.20
CA GLN A 46 13.39 7.75 -10.52
C GLN A 46 13.43 6.60 -11.52
N HIS A 47 12.55 5.60 -11.34
CA HIS A 47 12.54 4.40 -12.19
C HIS A 47 12.42 4.70 -13.69
N SER A 48 11.63 5.70 -14.09
CA SER A 48 11.50 6.12 -15.50
C SER A 48 12.83 6.56 -16.10
N ILE A 49 13.63 7.34 -15.36
CA ILE A 49 14.96 7.76 -15.77
C ILE A 49 15.93 6.57 -15.72
N PHE A 50 15.83 5.73 -14.69
CA PHE A 50 16.64 4.52 -14.55
C PHE A 50 16.49 3.56 -15.75
N GLN A 51 15.27 3.44 -16.31
CA GLN A 51 14.99 2.71 -17.55
C GLN A 51 15.56 3.43 -18.76
N LYS A 52 15.27 4.74 -18.90
CA LYS A 52 15.71 5.57 -20.03
C LYS A 52 17.23 5.56 -20.20
N GLU A 53 17.98 5.68 -19.10
CA GLU A 53 19.45 5.70 -19.09
C GLU A 53 20.07 4.29 -19.04
N ALA A 54 19.26 3.24 -19.22
CA ALA A 54 19.67 1.83 -19.20
C ALA A 54 20.44 1.38 -17.94
N LEU A 55 20.26 2.06 -16.81
CA LEU A 55 20.95 1.76 -15.55
C LEU A 55 20.53 0.42 -14.93
N TYR A 56 19.39 -0.15 -15.37
CA TYR A 56 18.98 -1.51 -15.03
C TYR A 56 19.96 -2.59 -15.52
N LYS A 57 20.85 -2.25 -16.46
CA LYS A 57 21.94 -3.13 -16.91
C LYS A 57 23.11 -3.15 -15.94
N VAL A 58 23.20 -2.18 -15.02
CA VAL A 58 24.27 -2.09 -14.01
C VAL A 58 23.86 -2.94 -12.80
N PRO A 59 24.47 -4.12 -12.55
CA PRO A 59 23.91 -5.13 -11.64
C PRO A 59 23.82 -4.70 -10.18
N ASN A 60 24.65 -3.76 -9.75
CA ASN A 60 24.76 -3.29 -8.38
C ASN A 60 24.04 -1.95 -8.14
N LEU A 61 23.32 -1.40 -9.12
CA LEU A 61 22.48 -0.22 -8.91
C LEU A 61 21.01 -0.58 -8.67
N ARG A 62 20.35 0.20 -7.83
CA ARG A 62 18.91 0.08 -7.53
C ARG A 62 18.24 1.45 -7.65
N SER A 63 17.12 1.51 -8.37
CA SER A 63 16.35 2.75 -8.55
C SER A 63 15.70 3.23 -7.23
N SER A 64 15.16 4.45 -7.23
CA SER A 64 14.44 5.01 -6.09
C SER A 64 13.19 4.24 -5.66
N GLN A 65 12.70 3.30 -6.48
CA GLN A 65 11.57 2.44 -6.14
C GLN A 65 11.97 1.16 -5.41
N TYR A 66 13.27 0.90 -5.24
CA TYR A 66 13.75 -0.37 -4.72
C TYR A 66 13.17 -0.70 -3.34
N LEU A 67 13.23 0.24 -2.40
CA LEU A 67 12.69 0.06 -1.05
C LEU A 67 11.18 0.37 -0.96
N ARG A 68 10.49 0.56 -2.09
CA ARG A 68 9.16 1.21 -2.24
C ARG A 68 9.05 2.65 -1.74
N LEU A 69 9.82 3.02 -0.73
CA LEU A 69 10.06 4.39 -0.30
C LEU A 69 11.30 4.93 -1.00
N SER A 70 11.19 6.12 -1.59
CA SER A 70 12.35 6.77 -2.17
C SER A 70 13.26 7.35 -1.08
N LEU A 71 14.55 7.50 -1.37
CA LEU A 71 15.47 8.15 -0.44
C LEU A 71 15.00 9.57 -0.09
N GLN A 72 14.42 10.32 -1.05
CA GLN A 72 13.85 11.64 -0.77
C GLN A 72 12.66 11.57 0.20
N GLN A 73 11.83 10.54 0.11
CA GLN A 73 10.73 10.34 1.04
C GLN A 73 11.25 10.03 2.44
N ILE A 74 12.23 9.13 2.57
CA ILE A 74 12.86 8.82 3.86
C ILE A 74 13.46 10.08 4.49
N MET A 75 14.16 10.88 3.68
CA MET A 75 14.73 12.15 4.12
C MET A 75 13.68 13.11 4.65
N ARG A 76 12.57 13.25 3.94
CA ARG A 76 11.45 14.12 4.33
C ARG A 76 10.77 13.63 5.62
N GLU A 77 10.52 12.32 5.73
CA GLU A 77 9.89 11.72 6.90
C GLU A 77 10.75 11.86 8.16
N LEU A 78 12.08 11.72 8.04
CA LEU A 78 13.01 11.74 9.16
C LEU A 78 13.74 13.08 9.36
N ASN A 79 13.39 14.10 8.57
CA ASN A 79 14.10 15.39 8.53
C ASN A 79 15.63 15.27 8.34
N VAL A 80 16.02 14.34 7.46
CA VAL A 80 17.42 14.13 7.10
C VAL A 80 17.80 15.09 5.97
N LYS A 81 18.84 15.90 6.19
CA LYS A 81 19.33 16.87 5.22
C LYS A 81 20.15 16.19 4.12
N LYS A 82 20.26 16.87 2.97
CA LYS A 82 21.12 16.43 1.84
C LYS A 82 22.56 16.91 2.05
N ASP A 83 23.16 16.55 3.18
CA ASP A 83 24.55 16.83 3.55
C ASP A 83 25.29 15.53 3.90
N ILE A 84 26.58 15.62 4.25
CA ILE A 84 27.44 14.45 4.54
C ILE A 84 26.83 13.60 5.65
N GLU A 85 26.41 14.23 6.76
CA GLU A 85 25.82 13.53 7.91
C GLU A 85 24.51 12.84 7.52
N GLY A 86 23.64 13.53 6.78
CA GLY A 86 22.38 12.95 6.34
C GLY A 86 22.58 11.78 5.37
N ILE A 87 23.55 11.86 4.47
CA ILE A 87 23.91 10.75 3.58
C ILE A 87 24.43 9.54 4.38
N GLN A 88 25.23 9.76 5.42
CA GLN A 88 25.69 8.69 6.32
C GLN A 88 24.52 8.03 7.06
N HIS A 89 23.56 8.82 7.55
CA HIS A 89 22.34 8.29 8.19
C HIS A 89 21.51 7.45 7.22
N LEU A 90 21.34 7.90 5.97
CA LEU A 90 20.64 7.13 4.95
C LEU A 90 21.35 5.81 4.65
N ALA A 91 22.67 5.81 4.49
CA ALA A 91 23.44 4.59 4.23
C ALA A 91 23.24 3.55 5.35
N LYS A 92 23.38 3.98 6.62
CA LYS A 92 23.15 3.12 7.79
C LYS A 92 21.73 2.55 7.81
N LEU A 93 20.74 3.37 7.49
CA LEU A 93 19.33 2.96 7.47
C LEU A 93 19.05 1.96 6.35
N VAL A 94 19.56 2.18 5.15
CA VAL A 94 19.43 1.24 4.02
C VAL A 94 20.09 -0.10 4.34
N GLN A 95 21.30 -0.09 4.92
CA GLN A 95 21.97 -1.30 5.40
C GLN A 95 21.14 -2.03 6.46
N SER A 96 20.54 -1.31 7.42
CA SER A 96 19.67 -1.88 8.44
C SER A 96 18.40 -2.49 7.84
N ILE A 97 17.79 -1.85 6.84
CA ILE A 97 16.59 -2.37 6.14
C ILE A 97 16.92 -3.67 5.41
N ALA A 98 18.05 -3.72 4.69
CA ALA A 98 18.49 -4.92 4.00
C ALA A 98 18.79 -6.07 4.98
N ALA A 99 19.49 -5.77 6.08
CA ALA A 99 19.78 -6.74 7.13
C ALA A 99 18.52 -7.25 7.84
N ASP A 100 17.55 -6.36 8.14
CA ASP A 100 16.27 -6.74 8.74
C ASP A 100 15.46 -7.66 7.81
N LEU A 101 15.48 -7.44 6.49
CA LEU A 101 14.79 -8.32 5.54
C LEU A 101 15.42 -9.71 5.51
N GLN A 102 16.75 -9.77 5.41
CA GLN A 102 17.49 -11.02 5.36
C GLN A 102 17.36 -11.80 6.68
N GLY A 103 17.45 -11.12 7.83
CA GLY A 103 17.33 -11.77 9.13
C GLY A 103 15.92 -12.26 9.47
N LYS A 104 14.87 -11.57 8.98
CA LYS A 104 13.48 -11.94 9.29
C LYS A 104 12.88 -12.97 8.36
N PHE A 105 13.27 -12.92 7.09
CA PHE A 105 12.65 -13.76 6.07
C PHE A 105 13.67 -14.69 5.43
N GLU A 106 14.96 -14.68 5.78
CA GLU A 106 16.02 -15.40 5.04
C GLU A 106 16.07 -15.05 3.53
N LEU A 107 15.34 -14.00 3.14
CA LEU A 107 15.33 -13.45 1.80
C LEU A 107 16.71 -12.88 1.50
N ASN A 108 17.32 -13.32 0.41
CA ASN A 108 18.54 -12.68 -0.07
C ASN A 108 18.15 -11.42 -0.90
N PRO A 109 18.36 -10.20 -0.38
CA PRO A 109 17.99 -8.96 -1.06
C PRO A 109 18.82 -8.69 -2.34
N ASP A 110 19.89 -9.46 -2.59
CA ASP A 110 20.77 -9.31 -3.73
C ASP A 110 20.09 -9.67 -5.07
N TYR A 111 19.22 -10.67 -5.08
CA TYR A 111 18.50 -11.14 -6.28
C TYR A 111 17.36 -10.19 -6.67
N LEU A 112 16.86 -9.42 -5.71
CA LEU A 112 15.81 -8.44 -5.91
C LEU A 112 16.39 -7.18 -6.61
N ARG A 113 16.17 -7.04 -7.92
CA ARG A 113 16.75 -5.93 -8.71
C ARG A 113 15.85 -4.71 -8.89
N TYR A 114 14.55 -4.92 -9.03
CA TYR A 114 13.61 -3.83 -9.33
C TYR A 114 12.99 -3.24 -8.07
N ARG A 115 12.33 -4.09 -7.27
CA ARG A 115 11.77 -3.77 -5.96
C ARG A 115 12.19 -4.85 -4.99
N LEU A 116 12.57 -4.45 -3.78
CA LEU A 116 12.90 -5.33 -2.66
C LEU A 116 11.71 -6.26 -2.34
N GLY A 117 10.49 -5.86 -2.67
CA GLY A 117 9.29 -6.70 -2.56
C GLY A 117 9.03 -7.68 -3.72
N GLY A 118 9.75 -7.59 -4.84
CA GLY A 118 9.32 -8.18 -6.11
C GLY A 118 9.17 -9.71 -6.12
N GLU A 119 10.03 -10.42 -5.41
CA GLU A 119 10.04 -11.90 -5.33
C GLU A 119 9.57 -12.42 -3.97
N ILE A 120 9.13 -11.53 -3.08
CA ILE A 120 8.58 -11.90 -1.76
C ILE A 120 7.45 -12.91 -1.89
N PRO A 121 6.48 -12.77 -2.83
CA PRO A 121 5.41 -13.75 -2.96
C PRO A 121 5.95 -15.17 -3.22
N GLN A 122 6.78 -15.34 -4.26
CA GLN A 122 7.34 -16.64 -4.64
C GLN A 122 8.21 -17.24 -3.53
N TYR A 123 8.94 -16.39 -2.81
CA TYR A 123 9.70 -16.84 -1.66
C TYR A 123 8.81 -17.37 -0.54
N LEU A 124 7.79 -16.62 -0.13
CA LEU A 124 6.87 -17.05 0.94
C LEU A 124 6.15 -18.35 0.56
N GLU A 125 5.81 -18.51 -0.71
CA GLU A 125 5.27 -19.76 -1.28
C GLU A 125 6.27 -20.92 -1.14
N SER A 126 7.54 -20.74 -1.56
CA SER A 126 8.59 -21.77 -1.45
C SER A 126 8.87 -22.24 -0.01
N GLN A 127 8.59 -21.38 0.98
CA GLN A 127 8.75 -21.68 2.39
C GLN A 127 7.48 -22.27 3.02
N GLY A 128 6.40 -22.41 2.25
CA GLY A 128 5.11 -22.92 2.71
C GLY A 128 4.31 -21.94 3.58
N PHE A 129 4.71 -20.66 3.64
CA PHE A 129 3.96 -19.64 4.40
C PHE A 129 2.74 -19.12 3.64
N LEU A 130 2.75 -19.25 2.32
CA LEU A 130 1.66 -18.84 1.46
C LEU A 130 1.24 -20.01 0.56
N PRO A 131 -0.04 -20.41 0.57
CA PRO A 131 -0.53 -21.41 -0.37
C PRO A 131 -0.26 -20.98 -1.82
N SER A 132 0.29 -21.88 -2.62
CA SER A 132 0.66 -21.63 -4.03
C SER A 132 -0.52 -21.12 -4.86
N GLU A 133 -1.72 -21.59 -4.51
CA GLU A 133 -2.97 -21.21 -5.14
C GLU A 133 -3.15 -19.70 -5.05
N LEU A 134 -2.87 -19.05 -3.91
CA LEU A 134 -3.09 -17.61 -3.74
C LEU A 134 -2.25 -16.73 -4.68
N LEU A 135 -1.15 -17.27 -5.22
CA LEU A 135 -0.29 -16.61 -6.20
C LEU A 135 -0.53 -17.11 -7.62
N ASN A 136 -0.95 -18.36 -7.79
CA ASN A 136 -1.13 -18.97 -9.08
C ASN A 136 -2.47 -18.57 -9.72
N ILE A 137 -2.42 -17.45 -10.42
CA ILE A 137 -3.53 -16.89 -11.17
C ILE A 137 -3.87 -17.70 -12.44
N SER A 138 -2.94 -18.50 -12.96
CA SER A 138 -3.21 -19.33 -14.13
C SER A 138 -4.28 -20.38 -13.83
N GLU A 139 -4.34 -20.79 -12.55
CA GLU A 139 -5.33 -21.69 -11.97
C GLU A 139 -6.55 -20.98 -11.36
N LEU A 140 -6.63 -19.64 -11.42
CA LEU A 140 -7.87 -18.94 -11.02
C LEU A 140 -9.06 -19.49 -11.82
N ALA A 141 -10.17 -19.62 -11.10
CA ALA A 141 -11.52 -19.78 -11.64
C ALA A 141 -11.77 -18.84 -12.84
N ASP A 142 -12.66 -19.30 -13.73
CA ASP A 142 -13.26 -18.69 -14.91
C ASP A 142 -12.96 -17.19 -15.23
N ALA A 143 -12.98 -16.82 -16.52
CA ALA A 143 -12.71 -15.46 -17.00
C ALA A 143 -13.51 -14.36 -16.25
N SER A 144 -14.70 -14.70 -15.78
CA SER A 144 -15.57 -13.88 -14.93
C SER A 144 -14.88 -13.44 -13.62
N ALA A 145 -14.24 -14.36 -12.89
CA ALA A 145 -13.54 -14.07 -11.64
C ALA A 145 -12.31 -13.17 -11.85
N LYS A 146 -11.55 -13.43 -12.93
CA LYS A 146 -10.40 -12.59 -13.30
C LYS A 146 -10.82 -11.15 -13.59
N ALA A 147 -11.94 -10.97 -14.30
CA ALA A 147 -12.49 -9.64 -14.57
C ALA A 147 -12.96 -8.93 -13.29
N ALA A 148 -13.72 -9.63 -12.43
CA ALA A 148 -14.22 -9.09 -11.17
C ALA A 148 -13.08 -8.67 -10.22
N LEU A 149 -12.03 -9.48 -10.07
CA LEU A 149 -10.87 -9.16 -9.24
C LEU A 149 -10.09 -7.95 -9.76
N ASN A 150 -9.90 -7.86 -11.09
CA ASN A 150 -9.22 -6.72 -11.69
C ASN A 150 -10.00 -5.42 -11.54
N ASP A 151 -11.32 -5.48 -11.69
CA ASP A 151 -12.19 -4.32 -11.48
C ASP A 151 -12.18 -3.92 -10.00
N ALA A 152 -12.31 -4.88 -9.08
CA ALA A 152 -12.27 -4.65 -7.63
C ALA A 152 -10.93 -4.09 -7.12
N TYR A 153 -9.83 -4.30 -7.85
CA TYR A 153 -8.51 -3.83 -7.45
C TYR A 153 -8.39 -2.31 -7.54
N GLN A 154 -8.08 -1.67 -6.42
CA GLN A 154 -7.75 -0.25 -6.33
C GLN A 154 -6.56 -0.10 -5.36
N SER A 155 -5.50 0.61 -5.72
CA SER A 155 -4.28 0.64 -4.88
C SER A 155 -4.41 1.58 -3.68
N PHE A 156 -5.09 2.72 -3.87
CA PHE A 156 -5.32 3.75 -2.87
C PHE A 156 -6.50 4.62 -3.29
N GLN A 157 -7.03 5.42 -2.37
CA GLN A 157 -8.09 6.39 -2.62
C GLN A 157 -7.50 7.74 -3.02
N GLY A 158 -7.89 8.24 -4.19
CA GLY A 158 -7.59 9.60 -4.64
C GLY A 158 -8.60 10.65 -4.15
N THR A 159 -8.40 11.90 -4.57
CA THR A 159 -9.31 13.01 -4.28
C THR A 159 -9.75 13.67 -5.57
N VAL A 160 -10.99 14.17 -5.60
CA VAL A 160 -11.58 14.78 -6.81
C VAL A 160 -11.17 16.27 -6.95
N LYS A 161 -10.75 16.91 -5.86
CA LYS A 161 -10.39 18.34 -5.85
C LYS A 161 -9.06 18.59 -5.13
N SER A 162 -8.25 19.48 -5.70
CA SER A 162 -7.19 20.17 -4.98
C SER A 162 -7.77 21.33 -4.17
N ALA A 163 -7.02 21.79 -3.17
CA ALA A 163 -7.34 22.98 -2.40
C ALA A 163 -6.11 23.88 -2.29
N ASN A 164 -6.33 25.13 -1.88
CA ASN A 164 -5.24 26.06 -1.59
C ASN A 164 -4.45 25.57 -0.37
N GLY A 165 -3.13 25.52 -0.49
CA GLY A 165 -2.23 25.05 0.58
C GLY A 165 -1.20 24.04 0.08
N LYS A 166 -0.45 23.45 1.01
CA LYS A 166 0.47 22.34 0.73
C LYS A 166 -0.20 21.02 1.12
N ILE A 167 0.15 19.96 0.41
CA ILE A 167 -0.24 18.61 0.81
C ILE A 167 0.71 18.09 1.88
N TYR A 168 0.16 17.67 3.02
CA TYR A 168 0.90 17.04 4.11
C TYR A 168 0.57 15.56 4.16
N HIS A 169 1.58 14.73 4.43
CA HIS A 169 1.45 13.28 4.56
C HIS A 169 1.49 12.91 6.03
N TYR A 170 0.54 12.07 6.45
CA TYR A 170 0.47 11.51 7.78
C TYR A 170 0.46 9.99 7.66
N THR A 171 1.56 9.37 8.11
CA THR A 171 1.82 7.95 7.93
C THR A 171 1.54 7.20 9.23
N LEU A 172 0.71 6.17 9.17
CA LEU A 172 0.48 5.26 10.30
C LEU A 172 1.79 4.52 10.64
N PRO A 173 2.00 4.10 11.90
CA PRO A 173 3.18 3.33 12.26
C PRO A 173 3.23 2.03 11.43
N ARG A 174 4.20 1.94 10.51
CA ARG A 174 4.20 0.92 9.45
C ARG A 174 4.14 -0.52 9.97
N VAL A 175 4.79 -0.81 11.10
CA VAL A 175 4.76 -2.14 11.72
C VAL A 175 3.39 -2.44 12.31
N ALA A 176 2.76 -1.50 13.02
CA ALA A 176 1.41 -1.66 13.56
C ALA A 176 0.35 -1.74 12.45
N HIS A 177 0.53 -0.96 11.38
CA HIS A 177 -0.31 -1.03 10.19
C HIS A 177 -0.22 -2.40 9.52
N PHE A 178 1.01 -2.91 9.31
CA PHE A 178 1.24 -4.25 8.79
C PHE A 178 0.60 -5.34 9.65
N GLU A 179 0.79 -5.28 10.97
CA GLU A 179 0.16 -6.20 11.92
C GLU A 179 -1.37 -6.18 11.80
N TYR A 180 -1.97 -4.99 11.74
CA TYR A 180 -3.40 -4.84 11.52
C TYR A 180 -3.84 -5.54 10.24
N LEU A 181 -3.13 -5.31 9.12
CA LEU A 181 -3.46 -5.94 7.84
C LEU A 181 -3.36 -7.47 7.91
N MET A 182 -2.25 -8.01 8.41
CA MET A 182 -2.04 -9.46 8.45
C MET A 182 -2.98 -10.18 9.42
N ASN A 183 -3.57 -9.47 10.37
CA ASN A 183 -4.59 -9.99 11.29
C ASN A 183 -6.02 -9.94 10.73
N GLN A 184 -6.23 -9.62 9.46
CA GLN A 184 -7.56 -9.68 8.83
C GLN A 184 -7.90 -11.08 8.29
N ASN A 185 -9.13 -11.25 7.80
CA ASN A 185 -9.54 -12.46 7.07
C ASN A 185 -9.29 -12.28 5.58
N PHE A 186 -8.77 -13.30 4.91
CA PHE A 186 -8.40 -13.28 3.50
C PHE A 186 -9.03 -14.45 2.75
N PRO A 187 -9.25 -14.34 1.42
CA PRO A 187 -9.51 -15.52 0.60
C PRO A 187 -8.35 -16.51 0.75
N LEU A 188 -8.67 -17.78 0.99
CA LEU A 188 -7.71 -18.88 1.15
C LEU A 188 -7.70 -19.83 -0.05
N ASP A 189 -8.53 -19.56 -1.06
CA ASP A 189 -8.70 -20.39 -2.25
C ASP A 189 -8.93 -19.47 -3.46
N ASN A 190 -8.65 -20.01 -4.64
CA ASN A 190 -8.83 -19.40 -5.95
C ASN A 190 -10.07 -19.92 -6.70
N ASN A 191 -10.79 -20.88 -6.14
CA ASN A 191 -12.07 -21.29 -6.66
C ASN A 191 -13.16 -20.28 -6.24
N TRP A 192 -13.65 -19.51 -7.20
CA TRP A 192 -14.64 -18.47 -7.00
C TRP A 192 -15.99 -18.91 -7.58
N GLU A 193 -16.98 -19.05 -6.72
CA GLU A 193 -18.32 -19.49 -7.10
C GLU A 193 -19.31 -18.32 -7.10
N GLU A 194 -20.17 -18.25 -8.10
CA GLU A 194 -21.26 -17.28 -8.14
C GLU A 194 -22.25 -17.51 -6.99
N PHE A 195 -22.75 -16.41 -6.44
CA PHE A 195 -23.83 -16.45 -5.47
C PHE A 195 -24.70 -15.19 -5.52
N THR A 196 -25.95 -15.34 -5.11
CA THR A 196 -26.90 -14.26 -4.89
C THR A 196 -27.32 -14.24 -3.42
N PHE A 197 -27.73 -13.08 -2.91
CA PHE A 197 -28.15 -12.94 -1.51
C PHE A 197 -29.63 -13.26 -1.28
N SER A 198 -30.46 -13.16 -2.31
CA SER A 198 -31.89 -13.48 -2.22
C SER A 198 -32.43 -13.99 -3.56
N SER A 199 -33.50 -14.78 -3.50
CA SER A 199 -34.34 -15.14 -4.65
C SER A 199 -35.16 -13.95 -5.17
N ASP A 200 -35.36 -12.94 -4.33
CA ASP A 200 -36.32 -11.85 -4.55
C ASP A 200 -35.68 -10.61 -5.20
N GLY A 201 -34.40 -10.70 -5.56
CA GLY A 201 -33.67 -9.67 -6.29
C GLY A 201 -32.52 -9.01 -5.49
N PRO A 202 -32.03 -7.86 -5.97
CA PRO A 202 -30.86 -7.21 -5.40
C PRO A 202 -31.18 -6.51 -4.08
N ILE A 203 -30.20 -6.49 -3.16
CA ILE A 203 -30.32 -5.82 -1.87
C ILE A 203 -29.94 -4.35 -2.04
N VAL A 204 -30.78 -3.42 -1.57
CA VAL A 204 -30.43 -1.99 -1.50
C VAL A 204 -30.27 -1.59 -0.04
N ALA A 205 -29.10 -1.09 0.32
CA ALA A 205 -28.78 -0.70 1.70
C ALA A 205 -27.83 0.49 1.72
N GLY A 206 -27.66 1.09 2.89
CA GLY A 206 -26.66 2.12 3.14
C GLY A 206 -27.27 3.47 3.46
N TYR A 207 -26.66 4.54 2.94
CA TYR A 207 -26.93 5.91 3.39
C TYR A 207 -27.37 6.80 2.24
N LYS A 208 -28.59 7.35 2.33
CA LYS A 208 -29.21 8.19 1.29
C LYS A 208 -29.68 9.50 1.90
N ASN A 209 -29.30 10.63 1.32
CA ASN A 209 -29.78 11.96 1.73
C ASN A 209 -29.68 12.25 3.24
N LYS A 210 -28.57 11.85 3.86
CA LYS A 210 -28.33 11.98 5.32
C LYS A 210 -29.15 11.04 6.22
N VAL A 211 -29.81 10.04 5.64
CA VAL A 211 -30.63 9.07 6.36
C VAL A 211 -30.14 7.66 6.04
N LEU A 212 -29.99 6.83 7.08
CA LEU A 212 -29.70 5.41 6.93
C LEU A 212 -30.96 4.70 6.40
N LEU A 213 -30.82 3.94 5.32
CA LEU A 213 -31.95 3.20 4.75
C LEU A 213 -32.44 2.11 5.71
N PRO A 214 -33.74 1.77 5.68
CA PRO A 214 -34.28 0.63 6.42
C PRO A 214 -33.45 -0.65 6.16
N ASP A 215 -33.34 -1.51 7.17
CA ASP A 215 -32.60 -2.78 7.12
C ASP A 215 -31.08 -2.70 6.89
N THR A 216 -30.50 -1.51 6.70
CA THR A 216 -29.04 -1.37 6.48
C THR A 216 -28.22 -2.04 7.59
N GLU A 217 -28.61 -1.89 8.85
CA GLU A 217 -27.91 -2.52 9.97
C GLU A 217 -27.98 -4.06 9.90
N LYS A 218 -29.14 -4.60 9.55
CA LYS A 218 -29.34 -6.04 9.35
C LYS A 218 -28.47 -6.56 8.21
N VAL A 219 -28.39 -5.82 7.10
CA VAL A 219 -27.52 -6.14 5.96
C VAL A 219 -26.05 -6.12 6.39
N ILE A 220 -25.60 -5.08 7.10
CA ILE A 220 -24.22 -5.00 7.61
C ILE A 220 -23.90 -6.17 8.54
N ILE A 221 -24.81 -6.54 9.44
CA ILE A 221 -24.64 -7.70 10.33
C ILE A 221 -24.53 -8.99 9.52
N GLY A 222 -25.38 -9.18 8.52
CA GLY A 222 -25.34 -10.33 7.62
C GLY A 222 -24.01 -10.44 6.86
N LEU A 223 -23.54 -9.34 6.27
CA LEU A 223 -22.26 -9.28 5.57
C LEU A 223 -21.06 -9.52 6.50
N LYS A 224 -21.08 -8.98 7.73
CA LYS A 224 -20.05 -9.26 8.75
C LYS A 224 -20.04 -10.72 9.18
N ASN A 225 -21.22 -11.35 9.30
CA ASN A 225 -21.32 -12.77 9.61
C ASN A 225 -20.79 -13.65 8.47
N LEU A 226 -21.13 -13.31 7.22
CA LEU A 226 -20.56 -13.95 6.03
C LEU A 226 -19.02 -13.85 6.04
N HIS A 227 -18.50 -12.67 6.33
CA HIS A 227 -17.06 -12.39 6.32
C HIS A 227 -16.22 -13.19 7.34
N LYS A 228 -16.86 -13.86 8.32
CA LYS A 228 -16.15 -14.69 9.30
C LYS A 228 -15.38 -15.84 8.63
N ASN A 229 -16.03 -16.52 7.68
CA ASN A 229 -15.50 -17.73 7.04
C ASN A 229 -15.57 -17.68 5.51
N THR A 230 -16.07 -16.58 4.93
CA THR A 230 -16.24 -16.43 3.49
C THR A 230 -15.60 -15.12 3.00
N ALA A 231 -14.84 -15.21 1.92
CA ALA A 231 -14.40 -14.07 1.15
C ALA A 231 -15.35 -13.91 -0.03
N ALA A 232 -15.82 -12.70 -0.28
CA ALA A 232 -16.59 -12.37 -1.46
C ALA A 232 -16.06 -11.13 -2.19
N ILE A 233 -16.23 -11.13 -3.51
CA ILE A 233 -16.13 -9.95 -4.37
C ILE A 233 -17.55 -9.69 -4.89
N LEU A 234 -18.12 -8.56 -4.50
CA LEU A 234 -19.53 -8.25 -4.70
C LEU A 234 -19.72 -7.37 -5.92
N ASN A 235 -20.70 -7.71 -6.75
CA ASN A 235 -21.15 -6.86 -7.84
C ASN A 235 -22.12 -5.82 -7.26
N ILE A 236 -21.75 -4.55 -7.35
CA ILE A 236 -22.45 -3.45 -6.71
C ILE A 236 -22.71 -2.30 -7.66
N LYS A 237 -23.76 -1.54 -7.37
CA LYS A 237 -24.02 -0.22 -7.94
C LYS A 237 -24.09 0.80 -6.81
N VAL A 238 -23.16 1.74 -6.82
CA VAL A 238 -23.20 2.90 -5.91
C VAL A 238 -24.20 3.91 -6.48
N LYS A 239 -25.38 4.01 -5.87
CA LYS A 239 -26.49 4.88 -6.33
C LYS A 239 -26.30 6.33 -5.89
N SER A 240 -25.80 6.54 -4.68
CA SER A 240 -25.50 7.87 -4.15
C SER A 240 -24.42 7.80 -3.06
N ILE A 241 -23.79 8.95 -2.77
CA ILE A 241 -22.80 9.12 -1.71
C ILE A 241 -23.18 10.34 -0.86
N ASP A 242 -22.92 10.29 0.45
CA ASP A 242 -23.05 11.45 1.34
C ASP A 242 -22.25 12.63 0.76
N PRO A 243 -22.90 13.78 0.45
CA PRO A 243 -22.24 14.95 -0.10
C PRO A 243 -21.04 15.43 0.73
N LYS A 244 -21.05 15.21 2.05
CA LYS A 244 -19.92 15.58 2.93
C LYS A 244 -18.68 14.71 2.71
N ARG A 245 -18.86 13.49 2.17
CA ARG A 245 -17.79 12.51 1.93
C ARG A 245 -17.39 12.40 0.47
N ALA A 246 -18.27 12.79 -0.45
CA ALA A 246 -18.06 12.70 -1.91
C ALA A 246 -16.68 13.21 -2.37
N GLN A 247 -16.18 14.31 -1.81
CA GLN A 247 -14.92 14.90 -2.26
C GLN A 247 -13.69 13.99 -2.12
N SER A 248 -13.63 13.15 -1.07
CA SER A 248 -12.45 12.34 -0.75
C SER A 248 -12.73 10.84 -0.67
N PHE A 249 -14.00 10.42 -0.72
CA PHE A 249 -14.43 9.03 -0.57
C PHE A 249 -15.23 8.51 -1.77
N THR A 250 -15.22 9.24 -2.90
CA THR A 250 -15.88 8.74 -4.12
C THR A 250 -15.28 7.41 -4.54
N PHE A 251 -16.16 6.44 -4.74
CA PHE A 251 -15.82 5.08 -5.13
C PHE A 251 -15.16 5.04 -6.52
N GLY A 252 -14.06 4.29 -6.68
CA GLY A 252 -13.38 4.14 -7.97
C GLY A 252 -12.43 5.29 -8.34
N ILE A 253 -12.03 6.14 -7.38
CA ILE A 253 -11.01 7.17 -7.62
C ILE A 253 -9.63 6.69 -7.15
N GLU A 254 -8.71 6.47 -8.09
CA GLU A 254 -7.30 6.16 -7.82
C GLU A 254 -6.40 7.30 -8.31
N GLY A 255 -5.87 8.09 -7.39
CA GLY A 255 -5.12 9.31 -7.72
C GLY A 255 -6.02 10.35 -8.40
N VAL A 256 -5.74 10.65 -9.67
CA VAL A 256 -6.56 11.54 -10.52
C VAL A 256 -7.46 10.76 -11.49
N LYS A 257 -7.35 9.43 -11.52
CA LYS A 257 -8.13 8.58 -12.42
C LYS A 257 -9.44 8.21 -11.75
N SER A 258 -10.53 8.42 -12.47
CA SER A 258 -11.87 7.95 -12.11
C SER A 258 -12.22 6.76 -12.97
N THR A 259 -12.56 5.63 -12.36
CA THR A 259 -13.09 4.46 -13.05
C THR A 259 -14.48 4.15 -12.53
N THR A 260 -15.39 3.76 -13.44
CA THR A 260 -16.71 3.23 -13.07
C THR A 260 -16.53 1.78 -12.63
N ARG A 261 -16.07 1.60 -11.39
CA ARG A 261 -15.91 0.29 -10.78
C ARG A 261 -17.30 -0.25 -10.40
N ILE A 262 -17.52 -1.55 -10.60
CA ILE A 262 -18.78 -2.23 -10.24
C ILE A 262 -18.54 -3.46 -9.36
N TRP A 263 -17.29 -3.80 -9.06
CA TRP A 263 -16.91 -4.86 -8.14
C TRP A 263 -16.15 -4.31 -6.92
N ALA A 264 -16.42 -4.86 -5.74
CA ALA A 264 -15.71 -4.49 -4.51
C ALA A 264 -15.53 -5.69 -3.58
N ALA A 265 -14.46 -5.67 -2.79
CA ALA A 265 -14.26 -6.66 -1.75
C ALA A 265 -15.37 -6.55 -0.69
N LEU A 266 -15.82 -7.68 -0.14
CA LEU A 266 -16.79 -7.73 0.96
C LEU A 266 -16.51 -6.72 2.10
N PRO A 267 -15.28 -6.61 2.68
CA PRO A 267 -15.00 -5.62 3.72
C PRO A 267 -15.13 -4.17 3.23
N GLU A 268 -14.83 -3.91 1.96
CA GLU A 268 -15.01 -2.58 1.36
C GLU A 268 -16.50 -2.23 1.23
N VAL A 269 -17.33 -3.18 0.79
CA VAL A 269 -18.79 -2.97 0.73
C VAL A 269 -19.36 -2.66 2.11
N ILE A 270 -18.94 -3.38 3.14
CA ILE A 270 -19.34 -3.13 4.54
C ILE A 270 -18.97 -1.69 4.95
N ASP A 271 -17.78 -1.20 4.58
CA ASP A 271 -17.35 0.15 4.93
C ASP A 271 -18.13 1.23 4.18
N ILE A 272 -18.30 1.10 2.86
CA ILE A 272 -18.97 2.14 2.06
C ILE A 272 -20.46 2.26 2.37
N LEU A 273 -21.12 1.21 2.86
CA LEU A 273 -22.53 1.27 3.31
C LEU A 273 -22.75 2.30 4.44
N ARG A 274 -21.68 2.71 5.16
CA ARG A 274 -21.74 3.78 6.18
C ARG A 274 -22.04 5.15 5.57
N TYR A 275 -21.84 5.33 4.26
CA TYR A 275 -21.90 6.65 3.61
C TYR A 275 -22.36 6.65 2.16
N CYS A 276 -22.64 5.50 1.56
CA CYS A 276 -23.19 5.36 0.22
C CYS A 276 -24.51 4.59 0.26
N GLU A 277 -25.43 4.91 -0.64
CA GLU A 277 -26.52 4.02 -1.03
C GLU A 277 -25.97 3.01 -2.05
N VAL A 278 -26.02 1.73 -1.70
CA VAL A 278 -25.43 0.65 -2.50
C VAL A 278 -26.49 -0.38 -2.81
N GLU A 279 -26.59 -0.75 -4.09
CA GLU A 279 -27.34 -1.90 -4.55
C GLU A 279 -26.37 -3.06 -4.78
N ILE A 280 -26.59 -4.18 -4.09
CA ILE A 280 -25.77 -5.39 -4.12
C ILE A 280 -26.50 -6.44 -4.95
N LEU A 281 -25.93 -6.79 -6.10
CA LEU A 281 -26.54 -7.67 -7.09
C LEU A 281 -26.25 -9.16 -6.84
N GLY A 282 -25.25 -9.46 -6.02
CA GLY A 282 -24.68 -10.79 -5.82
C GLY A 282 -23.17 -10.69 -5.81
N GLY A 283 -22.48 -11.78 -6.12
CA GLY A 283 -21.05 -11.75 -6.30
C GLY A 283 -20.43 -13.11 -6.54
N LEU A 284 -19.12 -13.14 -6.33
CA LEU A 284 -18.30 -14.34 -6.32
C LEU A 284 -17.82 -14.58 -4.90
N LYS A 285 -17.84 -15.82 -4.43
CA LYS A 285 -17.37 -16.20 -3.09
C LYS A 285 -16.35 -17.33 -3.11
N THR A 286 -15.55 -17.37 -2.06
CA THR A 286 -14.61 -18.45 -1.76
C THR A 286 -14.38 -18.55 -0.25
N ASN A 287 -13.62 -19.56 0.19
CA ASN A 287 -13.31 -19.75 1.61
C ASN A 287 -12.42 -18.60 2.13
N ALA A 288 -12.66 -18.16 3.36
CA ALA A 288 -11.80 -17.20 4.03
C ALA A 288 -11.31 -17.65 5.39
N GLY A 289 -10.15 -17.12 5.77
CA GLY A 289 -9.55 -17.32 7.08
C GLY A 289 -8.30 -16.47 7.28
N LYS A 290 -7.47 -16.85 8.25
CA LYS A 290 -6.20 -16.18 8.52
C LYS A 290 -5.13 -16.72 7.58
N LEU A 291 -4.22 -15.83 7.18
CA LEU A 291 -2.97 -16.27 6.55
C LEU A 291 -2.05 -16.85 7.63
N ASP A 292 -1.30 -17.87 7.25
CA ASP A 292 -0.23 -18.45 8.07
C ASP A 292 1.08 -17.65 7.97
N VAL A 293 1.08 -16.57 7.17
CA VAL A 293 2.12 -15.54 7.17
C VAL A 293 1.98 -14.68 8.43
N ARG A 294 2.43 -15.20 9.57
CA ARG A 294 2.53 -14.44 10.82
C ARG A 294 3.99 -14.32 11.21
N PRO A 295 4.73 -13.31 10.70
CA PRO A 295 6.00 -13.00 11.34
C PRO A 295 5.69 -12.65 12.79
N GLU A 296 6.26 -13.39 13.74
CA GLU A 296 6.22 -13.01 15.15
C GLU A 296 6.98 -11.69 15.31
N ILE A 297 6.24 -10.59 15.27
CA ILE A 297 6.82 -9.28 15.54
C ILE A 297 6.70 -9.05 17.04
N ASP A 298 7.82 -8.97 17.75
CA ASP A 298 7.82 -8.44 19.12
C ASP A 298 7.41 -6.96 19.06
N LEU A 299 6.13 -6.70 19.28
CA LEU A 299 5.52 -5.38 19.20
C LEU A 299 6.00 -4.46 20.32
N SER A 300 6.43 -5.02 21.45
CA SER A 300 6.94 -4.21 22.56
C SER A 300 8.23 -3.46 22.18
N LYS A 301 9.02 -4.04 21.27
CA LYS A 301 10.30 -3.47 20.81
C LYS A 301 10.24 -2.85 19.42
N ASN A 302 9.39 -3.38 18.53
CA ASN A 302 9.52 -3.11 17.09
C ASN A 302 8.42 -2.24 16.51
N ARG A 303 7.36 -1.94 17.28
CA ARG A 303 6.16 -1.24 16.79
C ARG A 303 6.45 0.11 16.10
N TYR A 304 7.52 0.80 16.51
CA TYR A 304 7.91 2.10 15.97
C TYR A 304 9.29 2.09 15.27
N SER A 305 9.86 0.93 14.99
CA SER A 305 11.12 0.82 14.27
C SER A 305 10.93 1.22 12.80
N TYR A 306 11.67 2.24 12.35
CA TYR A 306 11.57 2.73 10.97
C TYR A 306 12.04 1.67 9.96
N SER A 307 13.23 1.09 10.16
CA SER A 307 13.78 0.07 9.25
C SER A 307 12.85 -1.13 9.11
N LYS A 308 12.38 -1.68 10.24
CA LYS A 308 11.42 -2.78 10.28
C LYS A 308 10.08 -2.39 9.67
N GLY A 309 9.67 -1.12 9.82
CA GLY A 309 8.50 -0.55 9.17
C GLY A 309 8.62 -0.54 7.65
N VAL A 310 9.76 -0.14 7.09
CA VAL A 310 10.01 -0.20 5.64
C VAL A 310 9.97 -1.64 5.13
N VAL A 311 10.56 -2.58 5.87
CA VAL A 311 10.50 -4.01 5.54
C VAL A 311 9.05 -4.50 5.52
N SER A 312 8.29 -4.24 6.59
CA SER A 312 6.86 -4.57 6.69
C SER A 312 6.05 -3.99 5.52
N GLU A 313 6.30 -2.74 5.14
CA GLU A 313 5.63 -2.11 4.00
C GLU A 313 5.94 -2.82 2.67
N ASN A 314 7.19 -3.22 2.46
CA ASN A 314 7.58 -3.97 1.26
C ASN A 314 6.85 -5.31 1.16
N ILE A 315 6.70 -6.02 2.27
CA ILE A 315 6.07 -7.35 2.31
C ILE A 315 4.59 -7.27 1.97
N TRP A 316 3.79 -6.49 2.70
CA TRP A 316 2.35 -6.46 2.42
C TRP A 316 2.05 -5.86 1.05
N CYS A 317 2.83 -4.88 0.61
CA CYS A 317 2.65 -4.31 -0.72
C CYS A 317 2.99 -5.30 -1.83
N ALA A 318 3.97 -6.18 -1.62
CA ALA A 318 4.31 -7.24 -2.55
C ALA A 318 3.18 -8.29 -2.66
N LEU A 319 2.64 -8.72 -1.51
CA LEU A 319 1.46 -9.59 -1.46
C LEU A 319 0.23 -8.92 -2.11
N ALA A 320 0.17 -7.59 -2.06
CA ALA A 320 -0.92 -6.80 -2.64
C ALA A 320 -0.70 -6.39 -4.09
N ASP A 321 0.42 -6.72 -4.73
CA ASP A 321 0.66 -6.38 -6.13
C ASP A 321 -0.04 -7.34 -7.08
N LYS A 322 -0.32 -6.85 -8.29
CA LYS A 322 -0.76 -7.71 -9.40
C LYS A 322 0.39 -8.62 -9.84
N VAL A 323 0.10 -9.89 -10.07
CA VAL A 323 1.08 -10.85 -10.62
C VAL A 323 1.05 -10.86 -12.15
N HIS A 324 2.11 -11.32 -12.79
CA HIS A 324 2.20 -11.41 -14.25
C HIS A 324 1.60 -12.74 -14.74
N LEU A 325 0.68 -12.66 -15.70
CA LEU A 325 0.16 -13.79 -16.46
C LEU A 325 0.51 -13.53 -17.94
N GLY A 326 1.61 -14.14 -18.40
CA GLY A 326 2.20 -13.79 -19.69
C GLY A 326 2.58 -12.31 -19.75
N SER A 327 2.01 -11.56 -20.69
CA SER A 327 2.24 -10.11 -20.85
C SER A 327 1.32 -9.22 -20.01
N GLN A 328 0.30 -9.79 -19.36
CA GLN A 328 -0.70 -9.03 -18.62
C GLN A 328 -0.47 -9.09 -17.10
N LYS A 329 -0.93 -8.05 -16.40
CA LYS A 329 -0.92 -8.00 -14.93
C LYS A 329 -2.32 -8.27 -14.40
N GLN A 330 -2.44 -9.21 -13.48
CA GLN A 330 -3.71 -9.67 -12.94
C GLN A 330 -3.76 -9.53 -11.42
N ALA A 331 -4.87 -9.02 -10.89
CA ALA A 331 -5.10 -8.93 -9.46
C ALA A 331 -5.43 -10.31 -8.85
N THR A 332 -4.89 -10.57 -7.66
CA THR A 332 -5.24 -11.73 -6.82
C THR A 332 -6.37 -11.37 -5.85
N GLY A 333 -7.09 -12.38 -5.34
CA GLY A 333 -8.04 -12.20 -4.22
C GLY A 333 -7.37 -11.60 -2.99
N LEU A 334 -6.19 -12.11 -2.63
CA LEU A 334 -5.38 -11.62 -1.53
C LEU A 334 -5.07 -10.12 -1.69
N GLY A 335 -4.61 -9.70 -2.88
CA GLY A 335 -4.24 -8.31 -3.11
C GLY A 335 -5.43 -7.36 -3.09
N VAL A 336 -6.58 -7.78 -3.63
CA VAL A 336 -7.82 -7.00 -3.53
C VAL A 336 -8.23 -6.78 -2.07
N TYR A 337 -8.14 -7.81 -1.22
CA TYR A 337 -8.46 -7.71 0.21
C TYR A 337 -7.45 -6.84 0.97
N LEU A 338 -6.14 -7.05 0.77
CA LEU A 338 -5.10 -6.24 1.41
C LEU A 338 -5.29 -4.74 1.11
N ARG A 339 -5.55 -4.40 -0.15
CA ARG A 339 -5.81 -3.02 -0.56
C ARG A 339 -7.10 -2.46 0.04
N ALA A 340 -8.16 -3.26 0.13
CA ALA A 340 -9.40 -2.85 0.77
C ALA A 340 -9.18 -2.52 2.26
N TYR A 341 -8.51 -3.41 3.01
CA TYR A 341 -8.23 -3.18 4.43
C TYR A 341 -7.34 -1.95 4.67
N ASP A 342 -6.30 -1.78 3.85
CA ASP A 342 -5.42 -0.61 3.87
C ASP A 342 -6.21 0.69 3.66
N ARG A 343 -7.10 0.73 2.65
CA ARG A 343 -7.98 1.89 2.45
C ARG A 343 -8.89 2.11 3.66
N ILE A 344 -9.53 1.06 4.20
CA ILE A 344 -10.46 1.19 5.33
C ILE A 344 -9.77 1.74 6.59
N ILE A 345 -8.56 1.27 6.92
CA ILE A 345 -7.86 1.77 8.11
C ILE A 345 -7.35 3.20 7.91
N CYS A 346 -6.80 3.51 6.73
CA CYS A 346 -6.33 4.86 6.40
C CYS A 346 -7.50 5.86 6.31
N SER A 347 -8.69 5.40 5.91
CA SER A 347 -9.89 6.23 5.80
C SER A 347 -10.30 6.80 7.16
N LYS A 348 -10.07 6.09 8.27
CA LYS A 348 -10.40 6.59 9.62
C LYS A 348 -9.65 7.88 9.96
N LEU A 349 -8.36 7.95 9.61
CA LEU A 349 -7.55 9.15 9.77
C LEU A 349 -8.01 10.26 8.82
N ALA A 350 -8.28 9.93 7.55
CA ALA A 350 -8.83 10.88 6.59
C ALA A 350 -10.18 11.47 7.02
N GLU A 351 -11.09 10.64 7.55
CA GLU A 351 -12.37 11.08 8.12
C GLU A 351 -12.17 12.04 9.29
N ALA A 352 -11.16 11.82 10.13
CA ALA A 352 -10.86 12.71 11.25
C ALA A 352 -10.39 14.10 10.79
N PHE A 353 -9.57 14.17 9.74
CA PHE A 353 -9.19 15.43 9.13
C PHE A 353 -10.38 16.16 8.50
N MET A 354 -11.25 15.44 7.80
CA MET A 354 -12.44 16.03 7.19
C MET A 354 -13.43 16.56 8.23
N LYS A 355 -13.64 15.84 9.33
CA LYS A 355 -14.47 16.30 10.46
C LYS A 355 -13.92 17.58 11.09
N ALA A 356 -12.61 17.81 11.01
CA ALA A 356 -11.97 19.03 11.48
C ALA A 356 -12.01 20.20 10.47
N GLY A 357 -12.63 19.99 9.31
CA GLY A 357 -12.81 20.99 8.25
C GLY A 357 -11.71 20.99 7.18
N PHE A 358 -10.79 20.03 7.19
CA PHE A 358 -9.70 19.98 6.23
C PHE A 358 -10.09 19.25 4.94
N VAL A 359 -9.43 19.61 3.83
CA VAL A 359 -9.67 18.98 2.52
C VAL A 359 -8.74 17.78 2.34
N GLY A 360 -9.32 16.60 2.08
CA GLY A 360 -8.57 15.37 1.86
C GLY A 360 -7.77 15.37 0.55
N GLY A 361 -6.52 14.92 0.63
CA GLY A 361 -5.58 14.70 -0.48
C GLY A 361 -5.49 13.25 -0.96
N GLY A 362 -6.29 12.35 -0.39
CA GLY A 362 -6.27 10.90 -0.64
C GLY A 362 -5.77 10.10 0.55
N PHE A 363 -5.95 8.78 0.53
CA PHE A 363 -5.53 7.86 1.60
C PHE A 363 -5.29 6.44 1.09
N GLY A 364 -4.53 5.66 1.85
CA GLY A 364 -4.07 4.32 1.50
C GLY A 364 -2.54 4.26 1.49
N VAL A 365 -2.00 3.05 1.33
CA VAL A 365 -0.58 2.71 1.51
C VAL A 365 -0.08 3.17 2.88
N GLY A 366 -0.85 2.86 3.93
CA GLY A 366 -0.53 3.19 5.31
C GLY A 366 -0.56 4.69 5.66
N ALA A 367 -1.11 5.56 4.81
CA ALA A 367 -1.10 7.00 5.04
C ALA A 367 -2.41 7.70 4.67
N ALA A 368 -2.61 8.89 5.23
CA ALA A 368 -3.61 9.86 4.78
C ALA A 368 -2.90 11.16 4.37
N ARG A 369 -3.44 11.82 3.35
CA ARG A 369 -2.94 13.08 2.82
C ARG A 369 -4.00 14.15 3.00
N VAL A 370 -3.58 15.36 3.34
CA VAL A 370 -4.50 16.47 3.60
C VAL A 370 -3.89 17.78 3.13
N TRP A 371 -4.71 18.64 2.54
CA TRP A 371 -4.32 19.99 2.14
C TRP A 371 -4.44 20.92 3.35
N LEU A 372 -3.34 21.57 3.71
CA LEU A 372 -3.27 22.46 4.87
C LEU A 372 -2.57 23.78 4.53
N SER A 373 -3.01 24.84 5.20
CA SER A 373 -2.26 26.08 5.33
C SER A 373 -1.28 25.98 6.52
N SER A 374 -0.25 26.81 6.57
CA SER A 374 0.79 26.74 7.63
C SER A 374 0.20 26.88 9.04
N GLN A 375 -0.88 27.64 9.21
CA GLN A 375 -1.57 27.82 10.49
C GLN A 375 -2.35 26.58 10.95
N ASP A 376 -2.74 25.69 10.02
CA ASP A 376 -3.56 24.50 10.33
C ASP A 376 -2.71 23.28 10.72
N VAL A 377 -1.40 23.30 10.43
CA VAL A 377 -0.49 22.16 10.64
C VAL A 377 -0.51 21.66 12.08
N LYS A 378 -0.45 22.58 13.06
CA LYS A 378 -0.47 22.21 14.48
C LYS A 378 -1.76 21.47 14.85
N LYS A 379 -2.91 21.92 14.34
CA LYS A 379 -4.21 21.28 14.58
C LYS A 379 -4.28 19.90 13.92
N ALA A 380 -3.73 19.75 12.72
CA ALA A 380 -3.67 18.47 12.04
C ALA A 380 -2.74 17.47 12.76
N ASN A 381 -1.61 17.92 13.29
CA ASN A 381 -0.71 17.07 14.08
C ASN A 381 -1.40 16.51 15.33
N ILE A 382 -2.16 17.34 16.06
CA ILE A 382 -2.95 16.90 17.23
C ILE A 382 -4.00 15.83 16.84
N ILE A 383 -4.57 15.90 15.63
CA ILE A 383 -5.50 14.88 15.15
C ILE A 383 -4.73 13.59 14.84
N ALA A 384 -3.62 13.69 14.12
CA ALA A 384 -2.78 12.55 13.72
C ALA A 384 -2.24 11.76 14.92
N GLU A 385 -1.82 12.45 15.99
CA GLU A 385 -1.36 11.86 17.25
C GLU A 385 -2.38 10.88 17.86
N LYS A 386 -3.69 11.16 17.74
CA LYS A 386 -4.75 10.26 18.25
C LYS A 386 -4.81 8.91 17.51
N PHE A 387 -4.24 8.86 16.31
CA PHE A 387 -4.12 7.66 15.50
C PHE A 387 -2.69 7.08 15.52
N GLY A 388 -1.78 7.70 16.28
CA GLY A 388 -0.35 7.39 16.25
C GLY A 388 0.31 7.68 14.90
N ALA A 389 -0.35 8.45 14.02
CA ALA A 389 0.17 8.78 12.71
C ALA A 389 1.23 9.88 12.82
N MET A 390 2.33 9.72 12.10
CA MET A 390 3.44 10.67 12.12
C MET A 390 3.36 11.58 10.89
N PRO A 391 3.45 12.91 11.05
CA PRO A 391 3.70 13.81 9.94
C PRO A 391 5.10 13.55 9.36
N ASP A 392 5.31 14.00 8.13
CA ASP A 392 6.67 14.25 7.64
C ASP A 392 7.38 15.26 8.58
N ILE A 393 8.49 14.89 9.22
CA ILE A 393 9.18 15.78 10.18
C ILE A 393 9.86 16.97 9.47
N GLY A 394 10.27 16.79 8.21
CA GLY A 394 10.98 17.81 7.43
C GLY A 394 10.11 18.83 6.69
N VAL A 395 8.83 19.01 7.07
CA VAL A 395 7.89 19.91 6.38
C VAL A 395 7.43 21.06 7.25
#